data_AF-A0A341BB44-F1
#
_entry.id   AF-A0A341BB44-F1
#
_cell.length_a   1.000
_cell.length_b   1.000
_cell.length_c   1.000
_cell.angle_alpha   90.00
_cell.angle_beta   90.00
_cell.angle_gamma   90.00
#
_symmetry.space_group_name_H-M   'P 1'
#
loop_
_entity.id
_entity.type
_entity.pdbx_description
1 polymer ?
#
loop_
_entity_poly.entity_id
_entity_poly.type
_entity_poly.pdbx_seq_one_letter_code
_entity_poly.pdbx_strand_id
1 'polypeptide(L)'
;MMALQALQEEQAKLKTRLQELKRKLRDNPQDKVPFPVPEAPLVFRGDIQQGKETTKSVVSNLRICYPLPGGSALVTFDDPNVAKQVLQQTEHTIDVEGFRLRVQVQPLELPMLTTIQVSSQMNEQRVLVSGFPAGLKLSEEELLDKLEIFFGKSKNGGGDVETRELLQGSVMLGFAKDTVAQHLCQTGQFTVPLGKQQFPLRVSPYMSGKIQKAEVRSLTVPHSVLVLNIPDVLDGPELQDVLEIHFQKPTRGGGEVEAVTVMPLGQQGLAVFTAKLG
;
A
#
# COMPACT_ATOMS: atom_id res chain seq x y z
N MET A 1 -6.43 -22.02 62.27
CA MET A 1 -7.39 -21.06 61.69
C MET A 1 -6.73 -19.84 61.05
N MET A 2 -5.75 -19.18 61.70
CA MET A 2 -5.09 -17.96 61.17
C MET A 2 -4.43 -18.12 59.79
N ALA A 3 -3.75 -19.25 59.52
CA ALA A 3 -3.06 -19.47 58.25
C ALA A 3 -4.00 -19.65 57.04
N LEU A 4 -5.18 -20.24 57.26
CA LEU A 4 -6.18 -20.41 56.20
C LEU A 4 -6.78 -19.05 55.80
N GLN A 5 -6.98 -18.18 56.79
CA GLN A 5 -7.54 -16.86 56.61
C GLN A 5 -6.56 -15.92 55.87
N ALA A 6 -5.27 -15.97 56.22
CA ALA A 6 -4.21 -15.26 55.50
C ALA A 6 -4.08 -15.73 54.03
N LEU A 7 -4.23 -17.04 53.78
CA LEU A 7 -4.19 -17.58 52.42
C LEU A 7 -5.41 -17.15 51.59
N GLN A 8 -6.59 -17.07 52.21
CA GLN A 8 -7.81 -16.57 51.57
C GLN A 8 -7.71 -15.07 51.23
N GLU A 9 -7.10 -14.27 52.10
CA GLU A 9 -6.85 -12.84 51.84
C GLU A 9 -5.85 -12.62 50.70
N GLU A 10 -4.73 -13.36 50.68
CA GLU A 10 -3.77 -13.30 49.56
C GLU A 10 -4.41 -13.79 48.25
N GLN A 11 -5.23 -14.84 48.29
CA GLN A 11 -5.95 -15.33 47.11
C GLN A 11 -6.96 -14.30 46.58
N ALA A 12 -7.65 -13.59 47.47
CA ALA A 12 -8.57 -12.51 47.09
C ALA A 12 -7.80 -11.35 46.46
N LYS A 13 -6.69 -10.92 47.08
CA LYS A 13 -5.82 -9.84 46.58
C LYS A 13 -5.22 -10.16 45.21
N LEU A 14 -4.74 -11.39 45.02
CA LEU A 14 -4.22 -11.85 43.73
C LEU A 14 -5.30 -11.90 42.65
N LYS A 15 -6.52 -12.34 42.98
CA LYS A 15 -7.65 -12.31 42.04
C LYS A 15 -8.01 -10.90 41.61
N THR A 16 -8.05 -9.95 42.55
CA THR A 16 -8.32 -8.54 42.24
C THR A 16 -7.25 -7.96 41.34
N ARG A 17 -5.96 -8.22 41.65
CA ARG A 17 -4.82 -7.76 40.84
C ARG A 17 -4.83 -8.37 39.43
N LEU A 18 -5.22 -9.64 39.31
CA LEU A 18 -5.35 -10.33 38.02
C LEU A 18 -6.51 -9.78 37.19
N GLN A 19 -7.63 -9.41 37.84
CA GLN A 19 -8.76 -8.77 37.19
C GLN A 19 -8.43 -7.34 36.73
N GLU A 20 -7.65 -6.60 37.52
CA GLU A 20 -7.16 -5.26 37.19
C GLU A 20 -6.15 -5.29 36.03
N LEU A 21 -5.24 -6.27 36.01
CA LEU A 21 -4.34 -6.55 34.89
C LEU A 21 -5.12 -6.95 33.63
N LYS A 22 -6.15 -7.79 33.75
CA LYS A 22 -7.03 -8.14 32.61
C LYS A 22 -7.80 -6.93 32.08
N ARG A 23 -8.22 -6.00 32.95
CA ARG A 23 -8.86 -4.74 32.51
C ARG A 23 -7.86 -3.84 31.78
N LYS A 24 -6.66 -3.67 32.33
CA LYS A 24 -5.56 -2.93 31.66
C LYS A 24 -5.16 -3.54 30.31
N LEU A 25 -5.17 -4.87 30.18
CA LEU A 25 -4.95 -5.56 28.90
C LEU A 25 -6.09 -5.32 27.91
N ARG A 26 -7.33 -5.25 28.39
CA ARG A 26 -8.53 -4.99 27.58
C ARG A 26 -8.62 -3.51 27.14
N ASP A 27 -8.08 -2.60 27.94
CA ASP A 27 -7.96 -1.16 27.65
C ASP A 27 -6.69 -0.81 26.84
N ASN A 28 -5.82 -1.80 26.57
CA ASN A 28 -4.67 -1.64 25.70
C ASN A 28 -5.09 -2.03 24.27
N PRO A 29 -5.10 -1.12 23.28
CA PRO A 29 -5.59 -1.42 21.92
C PRO A 29 -4.58 -2.23 21.08
N GLN A 30 -3.84 -3.14 21.69
CA GLN A 30 -3.02 -4.14 21.02
C GLN A 30 -3.78 -5.45 21.14
N ASP A 31 -4.41 -5.96 20.09
CA ASP A 31 -3.62 -6.87 19.26
C ASP A 31 -4.07 -7.02 17.80
N LYS A 32 -5.00 -6.21 17.29
CA LYS A 32 -5.41 -6.26 15.87
C LYS A 32 -5.85 -4.88 15.42
N VAL A 33 -4.96 -4.16 14.74
CA VAL A 33 -5.36 -2.99 13.95
C VAL A 33 -5.65 -3.51 12.55
N PRO A 34 -6.92 -3.55 12.10
CA PRO A 34 -7.22 -3.87 10.72
C PRO A 34 -6.60 -2.76 9.87
N PHE A 35 -5.60 -3.09 9.05
CA PHE A 35 -5.22 -2.19 7.99
C PHE A 35 -6.32 -2.30 6.93
N PRO A 36 -6.96 -1.18 6.54
CA PRO A 36 -7.95 -1.21 5.50
C PRO A 36 -7.30 -1.79 4.24
N VAL A 37 -7.91 -2.86 3.73
CA VAL A 37 -7.63 -3.33 2.37
C VAL A 37 -8.06 -2.21 1.44
N PRO A 38 -7.30 -1.88 0.37
CA PRO A 38 -7.77 -0.91 -0.60
C PRO A 38 -9.05 -1.44 -1.26
N GLU A 39 -10.20 -0.94 -0.80
CA GLU A 39 -11.50 -1.10 -1.48
C GLU A 39 -11.67 -0.08 -2.61
N ALA A 40 -10.63 0.72 -2.87
CA ALA A 40 -10.64 1.77 -3.89
C ALA A 40 -10.70 1.15 -5.30
N PRO A 41 -11.52 1.70 -6.22
CA PRO A 41 -11.60 1.22 -7.58
C PRO A 41 -10.23 1.35 -8.26
N LEU A 42 -9.70 0.23 -8.73
CA LEU A 42 -8.47 0.17 -9.51
C LEU A 42 -8.78 0.55 -10.95
N VAL A 43 -8.08 1.56 -11.46
CA VAL A 43 -8.25 2.03 -12.84
C VAL A 43 -6.90 2.01 -13.53
N PHE A 44 -6.88 1.50 -14.76
CA PHE A 44 -5.73 1.58 -15.64
C PHE A 44 -5.73 2.94 -16.32
N ARG A 45 -4.63 3.69 -16.20
CA ARG A 45 -4.52 5.05 -16.76
C ARG A 45 -3.77 5.14 -18.08
N GLY A 46 -3.48 4.01 -18.74
CA GLY A 46 -2.76 4.00 -20.02
C GLY A 46 -1.23 3.99 -19.92
N ASP A 47 -0.67 3.89 -18.71
CA ASP A 47 0.78 3.90 -18.51
C ASP A 47 1.42 2.50 -18.63
N ILE A 48 2.40 2.37 -19.53
CA ILE A 48 3.38 1.27 -19.54
C ILE A 48 4.68 1.82 -18.97
N GLN A 49 5.07 1.39 -17.77
CA GLN A 49 6.15 2.05 -17.04
C GLN A 49 7.56 1.68 -17.53
N GLN A 50 8.37 2.70 -17.85
CA GLN A 50 9.78 2.77 -17.46
C GLN A 50 9.89 3.77 -16.30
N GLY A 51 10.47 3.33 -15.18
CA GLY A 51 10.05 3.76 -13.84
C GLY A 51 10.43 5.17 -13.36
N LYS A 52 9.68 5.66 -12.36
CA LYS A 52 10.16 6.21 -11.06
C LYS A 52 9.00 6.37 -10.06
N GLU A 53 9.33 6.40 -8.77
CA GLU A 53 8.44 6.37 -7.58
C GLU A 53 7.75 7.69 -7.19
N THR A 54 6.65 7.63 -6.42
CA THR A 54 6.50 8.27 -5.07
C THR A 54 5.15 8.00 -4.34
N THR A 55 5.25 7.64 -3.03
CA THR A 55 4.44 7.83 -1.78
C THR A 55 2.89 7.81 -1.69
N LYS A 56 2.30 7.03 -0.74
CA LYS A 56 1.77 7.43 0.62
C LYS A 56 1.04 6.30 1.41
N SER A 57 1.25 6.19 2.72
CA SER A 57 0.72 5.17 3.68
C SER A 57 -0.81 4.89 3.69
N VAL A 58 -1.28 3.99 2.80
CA VAL A 58 -2.35 2.96 2.93
C VAL A 58 -2.04 1.96 1.81
N VAL A 59 -1.43 0.79 2.08
CA VAL A 59 -0.82 -0.09 1.04
C VAL A 59 -0.30 0.74 -0.16
N SER A 60 0.64 1.62 0.16
CA SER A 60 0.86 2.93 -0.46
C SER A 60 1.16 3.03 -1.94
N ASN A 61 1.35 1.89 -2.57
CA ASN A 61 1.76 1.73 -3.95
C ASN A 61 1.28 0.36 -4.43
N LEU A 62 0.03 -0.03 -4.14
CA LEU A 62 -0.52 -1.26 -4.73
C LEU A 62 -0.56 -1.07 -6.25
N ARG A 63 0.40 -1.72 -6.91
CA ARG A 63 0.54 -1.80 -8.36
C ARG A 63 0.29 -3.23 -8.75
N ILE A 64 -0.77 -3.46 -9.50
CA ILE A 64 -1.02 -4.79 -10.07
C ILE A 64 -0.48 -4.76 -11.48
N CYS A 65 0.46 -5.66 -11.74
CA CYS A 65 1.08 -5.81 -13.03
C CYS A 65 0.42 -6.98 -13.76
N TYR A 66 -0.20 -6.71 -14.91
CA TYR A 66 -0.85 -7.72 -15.73
C TYR A 66 -0.09 -7.90 -17.04
N PRO A 67 0.38 -9.12 -17.38
CA PRO A 67 1.04 -9.37 -18.65
C PRO A 67 0.01 -9.31 -19.79
N LEU A 68 0.18 -8.35 -20.69
CA LEU A 68 -0.64 -8.25 -21.90
C LEU A 68 0.02 -9.04 -23.04
N PRO A 69 -0.65 -10.08 -23.58
CA PRO A 69 -0.12 -10.83 -24.72
C PRO A 69 -0.12 -9.98 -25.99
N GLY A 70 0.79 -10.25 -26.92
CA GLY A 70 0.75 -9.65 -28.25
C GLY A 70 -0.53 -10.03 -29.01
N GLY A 71 -1.06 -9.10 -29.80
CA GLY A 71 -2.37 -9.25 -30.45
C GLY A 71 -3.55 -9.06 -29.51
N SER A 72 -3.38 -8.22 -28.48
CA SER A 72 -4.44 -7.88 -27.53
C SER A 72 -4.60 -6.37 -27.37
N ALA A 73 -5.72 -5.95 -26.81
CA ALA A 73 -5.92 -4.57 -26.40
C ALA A 73 -6.69 -4.51 -25.08
N LEU A 74 -6.43 -3.49 -24.29
CA LEU A 74 -7.19 -3.17 -23.09
C LEU A 74 -8.06 -1.95 -23.38
N VAL A 75 -9.35 -2.07 -23.11
CA VAL A 75 -10.33 -0.99 -23.27
C VAL A 75 -10.91 -0.69 -21.90
N THR A 76 -10.88 0.59 -21.51
CA THR A 76 -11.45 1.10 -20.26
C THR A 76 -12.57 2.08 -20.56
N PHE A 77 -13.71 1.88 -19.94
CA PHE A 77 -14.94 2.67 -20.10
C PHE A 77 -15.18 3.55 -18.89
N ASP A 78 -15.80 4.71 -19.11
CA ASP A 78 -16.19 5.60 -18.02
C ASP A 78 -17.27 4.96 -17.12
N ASP A 79 -18.30 4.36 -17.73
CA ASP A 79 -19.38 3.64 -17.02
C ASP A 79 -19.13 2.12 -16.96
N PRO A 80 -19.10 1.49 -15.77
CA PRO A 80 -18.87 0.04 -15.64
C PRO A 80 -20.02 -0.81 -16.21
N ASN A 81 -21.21 -0.24 -16.40
CA ASN A 81 -22.32 -0.93 -17.05
C ASN A 81 -22.07 -1.12 -18.55
N VAL A 82 -21.34 -0.21 -19.19
CA VAL A 82 -20.93 -0.36 -20.60
C VAL A 82 -20.02 -1.58 -20.74
N ALA A 83 -19.02 -1.73 -19.87
CA ALA A 83 -18.17 -2.91 -19.86
C ALA A 83 -18.98 -4.21 -19.72
N LYS A 84 -19.97 -4.25 -18.83
CA LYS A 84 -20.89 -5.40 -18.69
C LYS A 84 -21.71 -5.67 -19.95
N GLN A 85 -22.17 -4.63 -20.63
CA GLN A 85 -22.94 -4.76 -21.88
C GLN A 85 -22.07 -5.30 -23.02
N VAL A 86 -20.86 -4.75 -23.19
CA VAL A 86 -19.88 -5.26 -24.17
C VAL A 86 -19.58 -6.74 -23.91
N LEU A 87 -19.40 -7.13 -22.64
CA LEU A 87 -19.13 -8.51 -22.25
C LEU A 87 -20.30 -9.50 -22.51
N GLN A 88 -21.51 -9.03 -22.80
CA GLN A 88 -22.61 -9.91 -23.23
C GLN A 88 -22.35 -10.53 -24.61
N GLN A 89 -21.49 -9.91 -25.41
CA GLN A 89 -21.05 -10.41 -26.71
C GLN A 89 -19.55 -10.72 -26.67
N THR A 90 -19.21 -12.01 -26.79
CA THR A 90 -17.81 -12.46 -26.68
C THR A 90 -17.02 -12.31 -27.98
N GLU A 91 -17.68 -12.22 -29.13
CA GLU A 91 -17.03 -12.06 -30.44
C GLU A 91 -17.59 -10.83 -31.16
N HIS A 92 -16.70 -9.91 -31.52
CA HIS A 92 -17.05 -8.71 -32.28
C HIS A 92 -16.43 -8.78 -33.67
N THR A 93 -17.22 -8.40 -34.68
CA THR A 93 -16.71 -8.15 -36.02
C THR A 93 -16.66 -6.65 -36.25
N ILE A 94 -15.48 -6.13 -36.55
CA ILE A 94 -15.23 -4.73 -36.84
C ILE A 94 -15.00 -4.60 -38.34
N ASP A 95 -15.88 -3.85 -39.00
CA ASP A 95 -15.75 -3.52 -40.41
C ASP A 95 -14.75 -2.34 -40.54
N VAL A 96 -13.60 -2.62 -41.16
CA VAL A 96 -12.58 -1.62 -41.52
C VAL A 96 -12.60 -1.49 -43.05
N GLU A 97 -12.26 -0.34 -43.60
CA GLU A 97 -12.32 -0.10 -45.05
C GLU A 97 -11.53 -1.17 -45.84
N GLY A 98 -12.24 -2.11 -46.45
CA GLY A 98 -11.67 -3.19 -47.26
C GLY A 98 -11.50 -4.55 -46.56
N PHE A 99 -11.70 -4.69 -45.25
CA PHE A 99 -11.64 -5.99 -44.57
C PHE A 99 -12.40 -6.04 -43.23
N ARG A 100 -12.54 -7.24 -42.65
CA ARG A 100 -13.23 -7.47 -41.38
C ARG A 100 -12.28 -8.02 -40.34
N LEU A 101 -12.18 -7.33 -39.21
CA LEU A 101 -11.48 -7.80 -38.02
C LEU A 101 -12.43 -8.61 -37.16
N ARG A 102 -12.01 -9.81 -36.74
CA ARG A 102 -12.73 -10.58 -35.71
C ARG A 102 -11.91 -10.56 -34.44
N VAL A 103 -12.50 -10.05 -33.37
CA VAL A 103 -11.85 -9.94 -32.08
C VAL A 103 -12.71 -10.59 -31.01
N GLN A 104 -12.07 -11.12 -29.97
CA GLN A 104 -12.76 -11.69 -28.82
C GLN A 104 -12.68 -10.75 -27.63
N VAL A 105 -13.77 -10.58 -26.92
CA VAL A 105 -13.81 -9.76 -25.70
C VAL A 105 -14.02 -10.67 -24.49
N GLN A 106 -13.18 -10.46 -23.48
CA GLN A 106 -13.19 -11.21 -22.23
C GLN A 106 -13.16 -10.27 -21.03
N PRO A 107 -13.70 -10.71 -19.87
CA PRO A 107 -13.58 -9.93 -18.65
C PRO A 107 -12.11 -9.84 -18.24
N LEU A 108 -11.66 -8.65 -17.85
CA LEU A 108 -10.33 -8.51 -17.28
C LEU A 108 -10.36 -8.97 -15.82
N GLU A 109 -9.65 -10.05 -15.52
CA GLU A 109 -9.49 -10.55 -14.15
C GLU A 109 -8.09 -10.23 -13.61
N LEU A 110 -8.03 -9.58 -12.45
CA LEU A 110 -6.78 -9.23 -11.78
C LEU A 110 -6.66 -9.94 -10.43
N PRO A 111 -5.45 -10.35 -10.03
CA PRO A 111 -5.21 -10.90 -8.69
C PRO A 111 -5.25 -9.76 -7.66
N MET A 112 -6.39 -9.62 -6.98
CA MET A 112 -6.62 -8.60 -5.97
C MET A 112 -6.35 -9.15 -4.57
N LEU A 113 -5.64 -8.37 -3.74
CA LEU A 113 -5.54 -8.65 -2.32
C LEU A 113 -6.88 -8.32 -1.64
N THR A 114 -7.61 -9.33 -1.17
CA THR A 114 -8.94 -9.14 -0.56
C THR A 114 -8.91 -9.09 0.96
N THR A 115 -7.90 -9.69 1.57
CA THR A 115 -7.76 -9.74 3.03
C THR A 115 -6.31 -9.55 3.41
N ILE A 116 -6.03 -8.64 4.33
CA ILE A 116 -4.74 -8.55 5.00
C ILE A 116 -4.96 -8.48 6.51
N GLN A 117 -4.21 -9.28 7.27
CA GLN A 117 -4.16 -9.21 8.72
C GLN A 117 -2.72 -8.98 9.13
N VAL A 118 -2.50 -7.93 9.91
CA VAL A 118 -1.18 -7.55 10.41
C VAL A 118 -1.25 -7.55 11.93
N SER A 119 -0.34 -8.28 12.58
CA SER A 119 -0.09 -8.06 14.00
C SER A 119 0.91 -6.94 14.17
N SER A 120 0.63 -6.06 15.11
CA SER A 120 1.52 -4.99 15.51
C SER A 120 2.10 -5.33 16.87
N GLN A 121 3.42 -5.37 16.99
CA GLN A 121 4.12 -5.58 18.26
C GLN A 121 5.05 -4.41 18.54
N MET A 122 5.07 -3.98 19.81
CA MET A 122 6.05 -3.01 20.27
C MET A 122 7.44 -3.59 20.08
N ASN A 123 8.34 -2.82 19.47
CA ASN A 123 9.75 -3.18 19.42
C ASN A 123 10.47 -2.55 20.61
N GLU A 124 11.03 -3.38 21.48
CA GLU A 124 11.66 -2.93 22.73
C GLU A 124 13.02 -2.28 22.50
N GLN A 125 13.60 -2.37 21.29
CA GLN A 125 14.92 -1.83 20.97
C GLN A 125 14.86 -0.60 20.06
N ARG A 126 13.68 -0.25 19.53
CA ARG A 126 13.52 0.78 18.49
C ARG A 126 12.59 1.90 18.93
N VAL A 127 12.94 3.11 18.51
CA VAL A 127 12.13 4.31 18.71
C VAL A 127 11.89 5.03 17.41
N LEU A 128 10.83 5.82 17.40
CA LEU A 128 10.42 6.70 16.32
C LEU A 128 10.61 8.15 16.77
N VAL A 129 11.46 8.88 16.05
CA VAL A 129 11.73 10.31 16.26
C VAL A 129 10.94 11.11 15.23
N SER A 130 10.14 12.08 15.68
CA SER A 130 9.26 12.88 14.83
C SER A 130 9.23 14.35 15.28
N GLY A 131 8.53 15.20 14.52
CA GLY A 131 8.45 16.65 14.79
C GLY A 131 9.54 17.47 14.13
N PHE A 132 10.11 16.98 13.02
CA PHE A 132 11.09 17.73 12.25
C PHE A 132 10.46 18.97 11.61
N PRO A 133 11.16 20.13 11.64
CA PRO A 133 10.63 21.37 11.10
C PRO A 133 10.53 21.33 9.57
N ALA A 134 9.45 21.87 9.03
CA ALA A 134 9.31 22.06 7.58
C ALA A 134 10.40 23.03 7.09
N GLY A 135 11.21 22.61 6.12
CA GLY A 135 12.32 23.42 5.58
C GLY A 135 13.66 23.26 6.28
N LEU A 136 13.86 22.19 7.07
CA LEU A 136 15.16 21.81 7.61
C LEU A 136 16.18 21.65 6.47
N LYS A 137 17.23 22.50 6.45
CA LYS A 137 18.30 22.45 5.45
C LYS A 137 19.38 21.43 5.86
N LEU A 138 18.99 20.17 5.98
CA LEU A 138 19.90 19.06 6.19
C LEU A 138 19.60 17.97 5.17
N SER A 139 20.65 17.35 4.63
CA SER A 139 20.51 16.10 3.90
C SER A 139 20.05 14.97 4.83
N GLU A 140 19.54 13.89 4.24
CA GLU A 140 19.12 12.69 4.96
C GLU A 140 20.24 12.15 5.87
N GLU A 141 21.43 11.94 5.32
CA GLU A 141 22.56 11.43 6.10
C GLU A 141 23.00 12.38 7.22
N GLU A 142 23.01 13.70 6.98
CA GLU A 142 23.34 14.67 8.03
C GLU A 142 22.31 14.67 9.17
N LEU A 143 21.03 14.45 8.87
CA LEU A 143 19.99 14.33 9.88
C LEU A 143 20.20 13.05 10.69
N LEU A 144 20.39 11.92 10.03
CA LEU A 144 20.60 10.62 10.67
C LEU A 144 21.85 10.64 11.57
N ASP A 145 22.95 11.21 11.09
CA ASP A 145 24.20 11.34 11.85
C ASP A 145 24.03 12.20 13.10
N LYS A 146 23.36 13.36 12.99
CA LYS A 146 23.08 14.21 14.16
C LYS A 146 22.22 13.52 15.20
N LEU A 147 21.21 12.76 14.76
CA LEU A 147 20.33 12.01 15.65
C LEU A 147 21.08 10.87 16.32
N GLU A 148 21.90 10.13 15.59
CA GLU A 148 22.75 9.10 16.14
C GLU A 148 23.72 9.66 17.19
N ILE A 149 24.42 10.77 16.89
CA ILE A 149 25.34 11.39 17.85
C ILE A 149 24.59 11.91 19.09
N PHE A 150 23.35 12.39 18.94
CA PHE A 150 22.57 12.88 20.07
C PHE A 150 22.05 11.75 20.95
N PHE A 151 21.40 10.75 20.36
CA PHE A 151 20.81 9.61 21.06
C PHE A 151 21.82 8.50 21.35
N GLY A 152 23.04 8.60 20.85
CA GLY A 152 24.17 7.74 21.22
C GLY A 152 24.73 8.06 22.61
N LYS A 153 24.49 9.27 23.12
CA LYS A 153 25.08 9.74 24.37
C LYS A 153 24.22 9.32 25.56
N SER A 154 24.83 8.60 26.51
CA SER A 154 24.16 8.18 27.75
C SER A 154 23.64 9.34 28.60
N LYS A 155 24.26 10.53 28.50
CA LYS A 155 23.79 11.75 29.19
C LYS A 155 22.38 12.20 28.76
N ASN A 156 21.96 11.79 27.57
CA ASN A 156 20.63 12.08 27.02
C ASN A 156 19.65 10.91 27.26
N GLY A 157 20.00 9.94 28.11
CA GLY A 157 19.24 8.69 28.27
C GLY A 157 19.39 7.73 27.08
N GLY A 158 20.34 8.01 26.20
CA GLY A 158 20.62 7.25 24.99
C GLY A 158 21.60 6.09 25.19
N GLY A 159 22.00 5.46 24.09
CA GLY A 159 22.96 4.35 24.07
C GLY A 159 23.40 4.01 22.65
N ASP A 160 24.23 2.98 22.50
CA ASP A 160 24.79 2.62 21.20
C ASP A 160 23.69 2.33 20.17
N VAL A 161 23.71 3.10 19.08
CA VAL A 161 22.74 3.00 17.97
C VAL A 161 23.29 1.97 16.97
N GLU A 162 22.50 0.95 16.68
CA GLU A 162 22.86 -0.10 15.72
C GLU A 162 22.22 0.14 14.34
N THR A 163 21.04 0.75 14.33
CA THR A 163 20.27 0.96 13.09
C THR A 163 19.63 2.33 13.06
N ARG A 164 19.60 2.95 11.88
CA ARG A 164 18.96 4.24 11.63
C ARG A 164 18.31 4.21 10.25
N GLU A 165 17.07 4.66 10.16
CA GLU A 165 16.30 4.64 8.91
C GLU A 165 15.41 5.89 8.83
N LEU A 166 15.47 6.61 7.71
CA LEU A 166 14.54 7.70 7.45
C LEU A 166 13.21 7.12 6.94
N LEU A 167 12.13 7.43 7.64
CA LEU A 167 10.76 7.09 7.28
C LEU A 167 10.00 8.35 6.85
N GLN A 168 8.80 8.20 6.29
CA GLN A 168 7.99 9.34 5.85
C GLN A 168 7.69 10.30 7.02
N GLY A 169 8.40 11.42 7.07
CA GLY A 169 8.25 12.46 8.11
C GLY A 169 8.81 12.09 9.49
N SER A 170 9.57 11.00 9.61
CA SER A 170 10.09 10.52 10.90
C SER A 170 11.39 9.72 10.73
N VAL A 171 12.15 9.50 11.81
CA VAL A 171 13.38 8.68 11.79
C VAL A 171 13.23 7.55 12.78
N MET A 172 13.51 6.32 12.35
CA MET A 172 13.61 5.16 13.22
C MET A 172 15.06 5.01 13.68
N LEU A 173 15.25 4.87 14.99
CA LEU A 173 16.55 4.52 15.59
C LEU A 173 16.40 3.21 16.36
N GLY A 174 17.32 2.28 16.14
CA GLY A 174 17.44 1.04 16.91
C GLY A 174 18.71 1.02 17.74
N PHE A 175 18.59 0.59 18.98
CA PHE A 175 19.65 0.57 19.98
C PHE A 175 20.06 -0.86 20.32
N ALA A 176 21.34 -1.04 20.68
CA ALA A 176 21.87 -2.34 21.13
C ALA A 176 21.24 -2.85 22.44
N LYS A 177 20.70 -1.94 23.26
CA LYS A 177 20.10 -2.25 24.56
C LYS A 177 18.62 -1.89 24.60
N ASP A 178 17.82 -2.88 24.96
CA ASP A 178 16.36 -2.83 24.99
C ASP A 178 15.82 -1.82 26.02
N THR A 179 16.60 -1.53 27.06
CA THR A 179 16.21 -0.53 28.07
C THR A 179 16.26 0.90 27.54
N VAL A 180 17.12 1.19 26.55
CA VAL A 180 17.33 2.55 26.03
C VAL A 180 16.05 3.07 25.37
N ALA A 181 15.43 2.28 24.50
CA ALA A 181 14.22 2.70 23.82
C ALA A 181 13.08 2.98 24.81
N GLN A 182 12.94 2.15 25.85
CA GLN A 182 11.94 2.35 26.90
C GLN A 182 12.16 3.67 27.65
N HIS A 183 13.39 3.97 28.04
CA HIS A 183 13.74 5.22 28.73
C HIS A 183 13.53 6.46 27.86
N LEU A 184 13.92 6.39 26.58
CA LEU A 184 13.70 7.48 25.63
C LEU A 184 12.21 7.72 25.41
N CYS A 185 11.39 6.67 25.30
CA CYS A 185 9.94 6.79 25.16
C CYS A 185 9.25 7.34 26.42
N GLN A 186 9.74 6.99 27.62
CA GLN A 186 9.24 7.57 28.88
C GLN A 186 9.51 9.07 28.97
N THR A 187 10.67 9.51 28.47
CA THR A 187 11.02 10.94 28.41
C THR A 187 10.19 11.67 27.36
N GLY A 188 9.98 11.04 26.19
CA GLY A 188 9.00 11.43 25.18
C GLY A 188 9.33 12.66 24.34
N GLN A 189 10.03 13.66 24.88
CA GLN A 189 10.38 14.87 24.15
C GLN A 189 11.81 15.31 24.44
N PHE A 190 12.55 15.65 23.39
CA PHE A 190 13.97 16.00 23.46
C PHE A 190 14.23 17.27 22.67
N THR A 191 15.07 18.15 23.21
CA THR A 191 15.55 19.31 22.47
C THR A 191 16.86 18.94 21.78
N VAL A 192 16.81 18.77 20.46
CA VAL A 192 17.93 18.26 19.67
C VAL A 192 18.56 19.37 18.83
N PRO A 193 19.89 19.56 18.88
CA PRO A 193 20.58 20.53 18.03
C PRO A 193 20.67 20.01 16.59
N LEU A 194 19.90 20.60 15.69
CA LEU A 194 19.95 20.32 14.25
C LEU A 194 20.51 21.55 13.51
N GLY A 195 21.72 21.42 12.98
CA GLY A 195 22.44 22.54 12.38
C GLY A 195 22.83 23.60 13.42
N LYS A 196 22.38 24.85 13.22
CA LYS A 196 22.64 25.99 14.13
C LYS A 196 21.51 26.24 15.15
N GLN A 197 20.42 25.49 15.07
CA GLN A 197 19.22 25.67 15.89
C GLN A 197 18.92 24.42 16.72
N GLN A 198 18.08 24.58 17.74
CA GLN A 198 17.58 23.47 18.55
C GLN A 198 16.10 23.30 18.30
N PHE A 199 15.67 22.05 18.14
CA PHE A 199 14.27 21.73 17.85
C PHE A 199 13.72 20.74 18.88
N PRO A 200 12.47 20.95 19.34
CA PRO A 200 11.77 19.97 20.14
C PRO A 200 11.33 18.80 19.26
N LEU A 201 12.00 17.66 19.38
CA LEU A 201 11.64 16.41 18.72
C LEU A 201 10.90 15.50 19.68
N ARG A 202 9.94 14.74 19.15
CA ARG A 202 9.17 13.77 19.92
C ARG A 202 9.71 12.37 19.66
N VAL A 203 9.89 11.60 20.73
CA VAL A 203 10.29 10.20 20.68
C VAL A 203 9.10 9.34 21.12
N SER A 204 8.73 8.38 20.29
CA SER A 204 7.62 7.46 20.54
C SER A 204 8.04 6.01 20.29
N PRO A 205 7.34 5.02 20.89
CA PRO A 205 7.62 3.61 20.64
C PRO A 205 7.52 3.25 19.16
N TYR A 206 8.45 2.43 18.66
CA TYR A 206 8.36 1.87 17.32
C TYR A 206 7.45 0.63 17.33
N MET A 207 6.45 0.61 16.45
CA MET A 207 5.58 -0.55 16.25
C MET A 207 6.03 -1.32 15.02
N SER A 208 6.39 -2.59 15.21
CA SER A 208 6.67 -3.49 14.09
C SER A 208 5.41 -4.21 13.65
N GLY A 209 5.06 -4.09 12.37
CA GLY A 209 3.97 -4.84 11.76
C GLY A 209 4.50 -6.14 11.14
N LYS A 210 3.86 -7.27 11.44
CA LYS A 210 4.06 -8.54 10.72
C LYS A 210 2.76 -8.97 10.07
N ILE A 211 2.79 -9.21 8.76
CA ILE A 211 1.64 -9.76 8.03
C ILE A 211 1.44 -11.20 8.50
N GLN A 212 0.30 -11.46 9.14
CA GLN A 212 -0.10 -12.80 9.59
C GLN A 212 -0.88 -13.54 8.52
N LYS A 213 -1.69 -12.82 7.75
CA LYS A 213 -2.56 -13.39 6.72
C LYS A 213 -2.68 -12.43 5.55
N ALA A 214 -2.55 -12.97 4.34
CA ALA A 214 -2.83 -12.27 3.09
C ALA A 214 -3.61 -13.23 2.18
N GLU A 215 -4.78 -12.81 1.69
CA GLU A 215 -5.57 -13.59 0.74
C GLU A 215 -5.67 -12.82 -0.58
N VAL A 216 -5.33 -13.49 -1.67
CA VAL A 216 -5.44 -12.97 -3.03
C VAL A 216 -6.53 -13.73 -3.75
N ARG A 217 -7.42 -13.01 -4.46
CA ARG A 217 -8.47 -13.58 -5.30
C ARG A 217 -8.46 -12.91 -6.66
N SER A 218 -8.73 -13.67 -7.71
CA SER A 218 -9.01 -13.10 -9.03
C SER A 218 -10.35 -12.39 -9.00
N LEU A 219 -10.37 -11.08 -9.27
CA LEU A 219 -11.60 -10.29 -9.37
C LEU A 219 -11.67 -9.61 -10.72
N THR A 220 -12.87 -9.53 -11.27
CA THR A 220 -13.15 -8.81 -12.52
C THR A 220 -13.05 -7.30 -12.30
N VAL A 221 -12.36 -6.61 -13.20
CA VAL A 221 -12.26 -5.15 -13.20
C VAL A 221 -13.53 -4.56 -13.85
N PRO A 222 -14.36 -3.80 -13.12
CA PRO A 222 -15.70 -3.45 -13.58
C PRO A 222 -15.74 -2.48 -14.77
N HIS A 223 -14.68 -1.73 -15.03
CA HIS A 223 -14.60 -0.73 -16.11
C HIS A 223 -13.79 -1.19 -17.32
N SER A 224 -13.11 -2.33 -17.24
CA SER A 224 -12.13 -2.71 -18.26
C SER A 224 -12.42 -4.08 -18.85
N VAL A 225 -12.22 -4.20 -20.16
CA VAL A 225 -12.34 -5.45 -20.90
C VAL A 225 -11.06 -5.73 -21.66
N LEU A 226 -10.73 -7.02 -21.80
CA LEU A 226 -9.59 -7.49 -22.58
C LEU A 226 -10.09 -7.92 -23.95
N VAL A 227 -9.50 -7.33 -24.99
CA VAL A 227 -9.73 -7.68 -26.40
C VAL A 227 -8.58 -8.57 -26.86
N LEU A 228 -8.90 -9.71 -27.45
CA LEU A 228 -7.96 -10.74 -27.88
C LEU A 228 -8.14 -11.09 -29.37
N ASN A 229 -7.17 -11.84 -29.90
CA ASN A 229 -7.13 -12.30 -31.29
C ASN A 229 -7.15 -11.16 -32.31
N ILE A 230 -6.47 -10.07 -31.99
CA ILE A 230 -6.34 -8.94 -32.90
C ILE A 230 -5.29 -9.28 -33.96
N PRO A 231 -5.64 -9.33 -35.26
CA PRO A 231 -4.71 -9.68 -36.32
C PRO A 231 -3.75 -8.52 -36.65
N ASP A 232 -2.57 -8.87 -37.18
CA ASP A 232 -1.50 -7.93 -37.53
C ASP A 232 -1.72 -7.35 -38.94
N VAL A 233 -2.74 -6.51 -39.06
CA VAL A 233 -3.14 -5.92 -40.35
C VAL A 233 -3.26 -4.40 -40.33
N LEU A 234 -3.24 -3.80 -39.13
CA LEU A 234 -3.26 -2.36 -38.89
C LEU A 234 -2.06 -2.00 -38.02
N ASP A 235 -1.55 -0.79 -38.20
CA ASP A 235 -0.55 -0.26 -37.27
C ASP A 235 -1.17 0.09 -35.90
N GLY A 236 -0.33 0.34 -34.90
CA GLY A 236 -0.78 0.58 -33.53
C GLY A 236 -1.80 1.73 -33.40
N PRO A 237 -1.51 2.93 -33.93
CA PRO A 237 -2.43 4.07 -33.89
C PRO A 237 -3.74 3.85 -34.63
N GLU A 238 -3.71 3.28 -35.84
CA GLU A 238 -4.94 3.01 -36.61
C GLU A 238 -5.81 1.96 -35.90
N LEU A 239 -5.19 0.91 -35.37
CA LEU A 239 -5.90 -0.13 -34.62
C LEU A 239 -6.53 0.42 -33.33
N GLN A 240 -5.85 1.35 -32.65
CA GLN A 240 -6.39 2.00 -31.46
C GLN A 240 -7.65 2.81 -31.79
N ASP A 241 -7.62 3.62 -32.85
CA ASP A 241 -8.77 4.42 -33.30
C ASP A 241 -9.95 3.55 -33.73
N VAL A 242 -9.68 2.49 -34.52
CA VAL A 242 -10.70 1.53 -34.95
C VAL A 242 -11.39 0.84 -33.77
N LEU A 243 -10.63 0.42 -32.75
CA LEU A 243 -11.18 -0.20 -31.55
C LEU A 243 -11.99 0.81 -30.73
N GLU A 244 -11.46 2.02 -30.55
CA GLU A 244 -12.14 3.09 -29.83
C GLU A 244 -13.50 3.42 -30.47
N ILE A 245 -13.53 3.68 -31.78
CA ILE A 245 -14.76 3.96 -32.53
C ILE A 245 -15.75 2.79 -32.44
N HIS A 246 -15.27 1.55 -32.51
CA HIS A 246 -16.15 0.37 -32.41
C HIS A 246 -16.80 0.25 -31.02
N PHE A 247 -16.02 0.45 -29.96
CA PHE A 247 -16.50 0.37 -28.57
C PHE A 247 -17.19 1.63 -28.07
N GLN A 248 -17.15 2.74 -28.82
CA GLN A 248 -18.01 3.91 -28.59
C GLN A 248 -19.43 3.76 -29.13
N LYS A 249 -19.67 2.83 -30.07
CA LYS A 249 -20.99 2.68 -30.72
C LYS A 249 -22.01 2.00 -29.82
N PRO A 250 -23.13 2.67 -29.46
CA PRO A 250 -24.17 2.07 -28.60
C PRO A 250 -24.83 0.83 -29.22
N THR A 251 -24.89 0.76 -30.56
CA THR A 251 -25.41 -0.41 -31.30
C THR A 251 -24.63 -1.69 -31.06
N ARG A 252 -23.43 -1.60 -30.47
CA ARG A 252 -22.56 -2.73 -30.13
C ARG A 252 -22.42 -2.94 -28.62
N GLY A 253 -23.32 -2.34 -27.83
CA GLY A 253 -23.22 -2.31 -26.36
C GLY A 253 -22.12 -1.38 -25.84
N GLY A 254 -21.55 -0.55 -26.72
CA GLY A 254 -20.51 0.41 -26.43
C GLY A 254 -21.01 1.70 -25.77
N GLY A 255 -20.08 2.56 -25.37
CA GLY A 255 -20.34 3.81 -24.65
C GLY A 255 -19.08 4.67 -24.53
N GLU A 256 -19.05 5.62 -23.61
CA GLU A 256 -17.88 6.50 -23.47
C GLU A 256 -16.62 5.72 -23.04
N VAL A 257 -15.58 5.81 -23.86
CA VAL A 257 -14.29 5.13 -23.67
C VAL A 257 -13.33 6.10 -23.00
N GLU A 258 -12.78 5.74 -21.84
CA GLU A 258 -11.79 6.53 -21.10
C GLU A 258 -10.37 6.30 -21.68
N ALA A 259 -10.06 5.05 -22.04
CA ALA A 259 -8.75 4.71 -22.61
C ALA A 259 -8.79 3.42 -23.45
N VAL A 260 -7.95 3.37 -24.48
CA VAL A 260 -7.63 2.17 -25.25
C VAL A 260 -6.11 2.00 -25.31
N THR A 261 -5.62 0.79 -25.12
CA THR A 261 -4.18 0.49 -25.27
C THR A 261 -4.01 -0.82 -25.98
N VAL A 262 -3.30 -0.79 -27.11
CA VAL A 262 -3.07 -1.95 -27.97
C VAL A 262 -1.68 -2.53 -27.71
N MET A 263 -1.60 -3.86 -27.70
CA MET A 263 -0.37 -4.62 -27.71
C MET A 263 -0.24 -5.36 -29.06
N PRO A 264 0.57 -4.87 -30.01
CA PRO A 264 0.73 -5.48 -31.32
C PRO A 264 1.21 -6.93 -31.26
N LEU A 265 0.92 -7.70 -32.32
CA LEU A 265 1.44 -9.07 -32.45
C LEU A 265 2.98 -9.06 -32.46
N GLY A 266 3.59 -10.04 -31.79
CA GLY A 266 5.04 -10.13 -31.64
C GLY A 266 5.65 -9.23 -30.55
N GLN A 267 4.85 -8.35 -29.93
CA GLN A 267 5.25 -7.59 -28.74
C GLN A 267 4.63 -8.16 -27.47
N GLN A 268 5.23 -7.83 -26.33
CA GLN A 268 4.68 -8.12 -25.01
C GLN A 268 4.79 -6.86 -24.17
N GLY A 269 3.80 -6.61 -23.33
CA GLY A 269 3.79 -5.48 -22.42
C GLY A 269 3.18 -5.80 -21.08
N LEU A 270 3.30 -4.85 -20.17
CA LEU A 270 2.82 -4.98 -18.81
C LEU A 270 1.86 -3.83 -18.54
N ALA A 271 0.58 -4.13 -18.35
CA ALA A 271 -0.38 -3.15 -17.89
C ALA A 271 -0.24 -2.98 -16.36
N VAL A 272 -0.07 -1.73 -15.92
CA VAL A 272 0.08 -1.39 -14.50
C VAL A 272 -1.20 -0.74 -13.99
N PHE A 273 -1.89 -1.42 -13.09
CA PHE A 273 -3.12 -0.92 -12.45
C PHE A 273 -2.78 -0.32 -11.09
N THR A 274 -3.31 0.88 -10.83
CA THR A 274 -3.09 1.64 -9.59
C THR A 274 -4.42 2.05 -8.98
N ALA A 275 -4.48 2.17 -7.65
CA ALA A 275 -5.69 2.61 -6.96
C ALA A 275 -6.00 4.07 -7.31
N LYS A 276 -7.25 4.40 -7.67
CA LYS A 276 -7.68 5.81 -7.70
C LYS A 276 -7.67 6.32 -6.26
N LEU A 277 -6.74 7.23 -5.94
CA LEU A 277 -6.83 8.06 -4.75
C LEU A 277 -8.04 8.97 -4.95
N GLY A 278 -9.11 8.71 -4.20
CA GLY A 278 -10.22 9.64 -4.04
C GLY A 278 -9.82 10.85 -3.20
#